data_AF-A0A2G1X5V3-F1
#
_entry.id   AF-A0A2G1X5V3-F1
#
_cell.length_a   1.000
_cell.length_b   1.000
_cell.length_c   1.000
_cell.angle_alpha   90.00
_cell.angle_beta   90.00
_cell.angle_gamma   90.00
#
_symmetry.space_group_name_H-M   'P 1'
#
loop_
_entity.id
_entity.type
_entity.pdbx_description
1 polymer ?
#
loop_
_entity_poly.entity_id
_entity_poly.type
_entity_poly.pdbx_seq_one_letter_code
_entity_poly.pdbx_strand_id
1 'polypeptide(L)'
;MVADLSDAAATAVEQCLNVAPDESVVVVTDDEREPIGEALYAAASAVTDDATVLRYPPAEQHGTEPPAPVAAATREADVFLAPTTKSLSHTRARGAACDAGARGATLHGITESLFTTGLDADYAAIAAACDDVL
;
A
#
# COMPACT_ATOMS: atom_id res chain seq x y z
N MET A 1 8.26 -12.10 19.62
CA MET A 1 9.08 -11.94 18.41
C MET A 1 8.46 -10.80 17.64
N VAL A 2 9.23 -9.80 17.22
CA VAL A 2 8.75 -8.80 16.27
C VAL A 2 8.52 -9.56 14.96
N ALA A 3 7.35 -9.41 14.34
CA ALA A 3 7.09 -10.07 13.06
C ALA A 3 8.06 -9.48 12.02
N ASP A 4 8.71 -10.34 11.24
CA ASP A 4 9.48 -9.86 10.09
C ASP A 4 8.49 -9.48 8.99
N LEU A 5 8.39 -8.18 8.71
CA LEU A 5 7.46 -7.63 7.72
C LEU A 5 8.14 -7.45 6.35
N SER A 6 9.45 -7.71 6.25
CA SER A 6 10.24 -7.36 5.07
C SER A 6 9.85 -8.16 3.83
N ASP A 7 9.72 -9.48 3.94
CA ASP A 7 9.33 -10.35 2.82
C ASP A 7 7.92 -10.01 2.29
N ALA A 8 6.98 -9.77 3.21
CA ALA A 8 5.63 -9.34 2.87
C ALA A 8 5.63 -7.97 2.18
N ALA A 9 6.42 -7.02 2.69
CA ALA A 9 6.54 -5.70 2.10
C ALA A 9 7.18 -5.74 0.70
N ALA A 10 8.25 -6.52 0.52
CA ALA A 10 8.88 -6.75 -0.77
C ALA A 10 7.87 -7.35 -1.76
N THR A 11 7.09 -8.35 -1.34
CA THR A 11 6.03 -8.93 -2.17
C THR A 11 4.98 -7.90 -2.59
N ALA A 12 4.52 -7.04 -1.68
CA ALA A 12 3.56 -5.98 -2.00
C ALA A 12 4.11 -4.99 -3.06
N VAL A 13 5.37 -4.60 -2.92
CA VAL A 13 6.03 -3.61 -3.78
C VAL A 13 6.40 -4.21 -5.13
N GLU A 14 7.09 -5.34 -5.14
CA GLU A 14 7.71 -5.93 -6.33
C GLU A 14 6.75 -6.82 -7.12
N GLN A 15 5.89 -7.60 -6.46
CA GLN A 15 5.01 -8.55 -7.15
C GLN A 15 3.61 -7.99 -7.32
N CYS A 16 3.01 -7.44 -6.26
CA CYS A 16 1.61 -6.99 -6.32
C CYS A 16 1.46 -5.67 -7.09
N LEU A 17 2.33 -4.69 -6.83
CA LEU A 17 2.27 -3.39 -7.50
C LEU A 17 3.31 -3.24 -8.63
N ASN A 18 4.28 -4.16 -8.71
CA ASN A 18 5.33 -4.16 -9.73
C ASN A 18 5.94 -2.77 -9.92
N VAL A 19 6.44 -2.20 -8.81
CA VAL A 19 7.08 -0.88 -8.79
C VAL A 19 8.35 -0.92 -9.64
N ALA A 20 8.52 0.08 -10.50
CA ALA A 20 9.72 0.29 -11.30
C ALA A 20 10.66 1.33 -10.66
N PRO A 21 11.97 1.30 -10.96
CA PRO A 21 12.95 2.22 -10.36
C PRO A 21 12.75 3.70 -10.71
N ASP A 22 12.03 4.01 -11.79
CA ASP A 22 11.73 5.37 -12.27
C ASP A 22 10.36 5.89 -11.82
N GLU A 23 9.62 5.11 -11.03
CA GLU A 23 8.30 5.49 -10.51
C GLU A 23 8.37 6.10 -9.12
N SER A 24 7.45 7.03 -8.87
CA SER A 24 7.21 7.64 -7.57
C SER A 24 6.27 6.78 -6.72
N VAL A 25 6.62 6.55 -5.47
CA VAL A 25 5.85 5.73 -4.52
C VAL A 25 5.50 6.54 -3.28
N VAL A 26 4.23 6.54 -2.90
CA VAL A 26 3.78 7.08 -1.62
C VAL A 26 3.16 6.03 -0.72
N VAL A 27 3.71 5.90 0.49
CA VAL A 27 3.13 5.09 1.56
C VAL A 27 2.33 5.99 2.48
N VAL A 28 1.05 5.69 2.66
CA VAL A 28 0.11 6.45 3.49
C VAL A 28 -0.30 5.60 4.68
N THR A 29 0.23 5.92 5.85
CA THR A 29 -0.05 5.17 7.09
C THR A 29 -0.74 6.03 8.14
N ASP A 30 -1.35 5.39 9.13
CA ASP A 30 -1.71 6.04 10.38
C ASP A 30 -0.88 5.54 11.56
N ASP A 31 -1.07 6.18 12.72
CA ASP A 31 -0.30 5.91 13.94
C ASP A 31 -0.40 4.44 14.41
N GLU A 32 -1.50 3.75 14.11
CA GLU A 32 -1.69 2.34 14.48
C GLU A 32 -1.04 1.37 13.49
N ARG A 33 -0.81 1.80 12.25
CA ARG A 33 -0.25 0.97 11.16
C ARG A 33 1.18 1.34 10.80
N GLU A 34 1.80 2.25 11.55
CA GLU A 34 3.19 2.68 11.39
C GLU A 34 4.15 1.52 11.08
N PRO A 35 4.19 0.39 11.83
CA PRO A 35 5.16 -0.66 11.57
C PRO A 35 5.06 -1.24 10.15
N ILE A 36 3.85 -1.39 9.62
CA ILE A 36 3.60 -1.88 8.27
C ILE A 36 3.92 -0.79 7.24
N GLY A 37 3.57 0.46 7.53
CA GLY A 37 3.95 1.61 6.71
C GLY A 37 5.46 1.75 6.54
N GLU A 38 6.22 1.64 7.62
CA GLU A 38 7.69 1.72 7.58
C GLU A 38 8.31 0.54 6.82
N ALA A 39 7.76 -0.67 6.98
CA ALA A 39 8.22 -1.83 6.23
C ALA A 39 7.99 -1.66 4.71
N LEU A 40 6.80 -1.18 4.33
CA LEU A 40 6.48 -0.86 2.94
C LEU A 40 7.35 0.26 2.36
N TYR A 41 7.63 1.30 3.16
CA TYR A 41 8.51 2.39 2.76
C TYR A 41 9.95 1.89 2.54
N ALA A 42 10.47 1.07 3.43
CA ALA A 42 11.80 0.46 3.29
C ALA A 42 11.89 -0.42 2.03
N ALA A 43 10.86 -1.24 1.76
CA ALA A 43 10.80 -2.06 0.55
C ALA A 43 10.71 -1.22 -0.72
N ALA A 44 9.87 -0.18 -0.75
CA ALA A 44 9.78 0.74 -1.89
C ALA A 44 11.10 1.48 -2.13
N SER A 45 11.77 1.94 -1.06
CA SER A 45 13.05 2.65 -1.15
C SER A 45 14.21 1.75 -1.60
N ALA A 46 14.05 0.43 -1.55
CA ALA A 46 15.01 -0.51 -2.12
C ALA A 46 14.86 -0.65 -3.65
N VAL A 47 13.72 -0.23 -4.21
CA VAL A 47 13.38 -0.34 -5.63
C VAL A 47 13.52 1.00 -6.36
N THR A 48 13.08 2.10 -5.75
CA THR A 48 13.09 3.46 -6.34
C THR A 48 13.69 4.49 -5.37
N ASP A 49 14.33 5.53 -5.92
CA ASP A 49 14.83 6.67 -5.16
C ASP A 49 13.72 7.70 -4.82
N ASP A 50 12.52 7.58 -5.43
CA ASP A 50 11.39 8.49 -5.26
C ASP A 50 10.28 7.87 -4.39
N ALA A 51 10.67 7.33 -3.24
CA ALA A 51 9.75 6.83 -2.23
C ALA A 51 9.50 7.90 -1.14
N THR A 52 8.24 8.08 -0.74
CA THR A 52 7.84 8.95 0.37
C THR A 52 6.87 8.23 1.32
N VAL A 53 6.96 8.49 2.62
CA VAL A 53 5.97 8.05 3.62
C VAL A 53 5.28 9.23 4.27
N LEU A 54 3.95 9.16 4.37
CA LEU A 54 3.11 10.13 5.05
C LEU A 54 2.32 9.44 6.17
N ARG A 55 2.34 10.05 7.36
CA ARG A 55 1.61 9.57 8.53
C ARG A 55 0.63 10.62 9.02
N TYR A 56 -0.56 10.17 9.39
CA TYR A 56 -1.57 11.02 10.03
C TYR A 56 -2.41 10.22 11.05
N PRO A 57 -3.07 10.87 12.03
CA PRO A 57 -3.88 10.15 13.01
C PRO A 57 -4.99 9.31 12.37
N PRO A 58 -5.38 8.17 12.97
CA PRO A 58 -6.47 7.35 12.47
C PRO A 58 -7.76 8.15 12.29
N ALA A 59 -8.44 7.94 11.16
CA ALA A 59 -9.73 8.59 10.93
C ALA A 59 -10.83 8.01 11.83
N GLU A 60 -11.91 8.78 12.05
CA GLU A 60 -13.03 8.34 12.88
C GLU A 60 -13.80 7.17 12.23
N GLN A 61 -13.93 7.17 10.90
CA GLN A 61 -14.73 6.18 10.16
C GLN A 61 -14.12 5.85 8.78
N HIS A 62 -14.58 4.74 8.20
CA HIS A 62 -14.22 4.36 6.82
C HIS A 62 -14.75 5.41 5.83
N GLY A 63 -14.00 5.69 4.77
CA GLY A 63 -14.38 6.66 3.75
C GLY A 63 -14.21 8.13 4.15
N THR A 64 -13.66 8.41 5.35
CA THR A 64 -13.22 9.77 5.69
C THR A 64 -12.06 10.16 4.78
N GLU A 65 -12.14 11.37 4.21
CA GLU A 65 -11.07 11.89 3.37
C GLU A 65 -9.78 12.09 4.18
N PRO A 66 -8.61 11.73 3.62
CA PRO A 66 -7.35 12.03 4.27
C PRO A 66 -7.07 13.55 4.23
N PRO A 67 -6.12 14.03 5.06
CA PRO A 67 -5.68 15.41 5.01
C PRO A 67 -5.26 15.84 3.60
N ALA A 68 -5.46 17.11 3.24
CA ALA A 68 -5.16 17.61 1.90
C ALA A 68 -3.73 17.31 1.40
N PRO A 69 -2.66 17.40 2.24
CA PRO A 69 -1.32 17.01 1.81
C PRO A 69 -1.19 15.53 1.44
N VAL A 70 -1.87 14.64 2.18
CA VAL A 70 -1.90 13.20 1.90
C VAL A 70 -2.64 12.92 0.60
N ALA A 71 -3.81 13.55 0.41
CA ALA A 71 -4.58 13.43 -0.82
C ALA A 71 -3.79 13.91 -2.06
N ALA A 72 -3.07 15.02 -1.92
CA ALA A 72 -2.23 15.57 -3.00
C ALA A 72 -1.09 14.61 -3.36
N ALA A 73 -0.31 14.16 -2.38
CA ALA A 73 0.80 13.22 -2.62
C ALA A 73 0.31 11.90 -3.23
N THR A 74 -0.82 11.36 -2.75
CA THR A 74 -1.44 10.14 -3.29
C THR A 74 -1.84 10.31 -4.76
N ARG A 75 -2.28 11.51 -5.14
CA ARG A 75 -2.70 11.80 -6.51
C ARG A 75 -1.53 11.96 -7.47
N GLU A 76 -0.44 12.57 -7.01
CA GLU A 76 0.72 12.88 -7.86
C GLU A 76 1.69 11.70 -8.01
N ALA A 77 1.60 10.70 -7.13
CA ALA A 77 2.43 9.50 -7.20
C ALA A 77 1.95 8.51 -8.28
N ASP A 78 2.89 7.76 -8.87
CA ASP A 78 2.58 6.66 -9.80
C ASP A 78 1.99 5.46 -9.05
N VAL A 79 2.47 5.24 -7.82
CA VAL A 79 2.08 4.13 -6.96
C VAL A 79 1.76 4.59 -5.54
N PHE A 80 0.65 4.10 -4.97
CA PHE A 80 0.35 4.31 -3.55
C PHE A 80 0.07 3.01 -2.79
N LEU A 81 0.52 2.97 -1.54
CA LEU A 81 0.25 1.91 -0.57
C LEU A 81 -0.33 2.54 0.69
N ALA A 82 -1.56 2.19 1.05
CA ALA A 82 -2.26 2.81 2.17
C ALA A 82 -2.60 1.81 3.29
N PRO A 83 -1.62 1.39 4.12
CA PRO A 83 -1.90 0.68 5.36
C PRO A 83 -2.50 1.62 6.39
N THR A 84 -3.82 1.65 6.47
CA THR A 84 -4.55 2.51 7.42
C THR A 84 -5.55 1.70 8.22
N THR A 85 -5.89 2.17 9.41
CA THR A 85 -6.91 1.57 10.27
C THR A 85 -8.31 1.77 9.69
N LYS A 86 -8.58 2.93 9.07
CA LYS A 86 -9.82 3.19 8.34
C LYS A 86 -9.62 3.16 6.83
N SER A 87 -10.63 2.69 6.12
CA SER A 87 -10.54 2.44 4.68
C SER A 87 -10.55 3.74 3.88
N LEU A 88 -9.59 3.89 2.97
CA LEU A 88 -9.54 4.95 1.96
C LEU A 88 -10.17 4.53 0.62
N SER A 89 -10.65 3.29 0.49
CA SER A 89 -11.08 2.69 -0.78
C SER A 89 -12.22 3.45 -1.47
N HIS A 90 -13.11 4.05 -0.69
CA HIS A 90 -14.26 4.82 -1.17
C HIS A 90 -14.12 6.32 -0.87
N THR A 91 -12.90 6.85 -0.98
CA THR A 91 -12.63 8.29 -0.86
C THR A 91 -12.47 8.95 -2.23
N ARG A 92 -12.73 10.25 -2.29
CA ARG A 92 -12.41 11.08 -3.46
C ARG A 92 -10.91 11.14 -3.68
N ALA A 93 -10.10 11.17 -2.62
CA ALA A 93 -8.64 11.14 -2.73
C ALA A 93 -8.16 9.90 -3.52
N ARG A 94 -8.62 8.69 -3.14
CA ARG A 94 -8.28 7.45 -3.88
C ARG A 94 -8.79 7.48 -5.31
N GLY A 95 -10.05 7.90 -5.52
CA GLY A 95 -10.63 8.01 -6.85
C GLY A 95 -9.82 8.94 -7.76
N ALA A 96 -9.51 10.14 -7.27
CA ALA A 96 -8.74 11.14 -8.00
C ALA A 96 -7.30 10.69 -8.32
N ALA A 97 -6.68 9.89 -7.46
CA ALA A 97 -5.38 9.29 -7.73
C ALA A 97 -5.46 8.30 -8.91
N CYS A 98 -6.43 7.37 -8.88
CA CYS A 98 -6.62 6.45 -10.00
C CYS A 98 -7.02 7.15 -11.30
N ASP A 99 -7.86 8.18 -11.24
CA ASP A 99 -8.21 9.01 -12.40
C ASP A 99 -6.99 9.74 -12.98
N ALA A 100 -5.97 10.03 -12.15
CA ALA A 100 -4.70 10.62 -12.57
C ALA A 100 -3.69 9.57 -13.10
N GLY A 101 -4.02 8.28 -13.02
CA GLY A 101 -3.17 7.18 -13.49
C GLY A 101 -2.45 6.40 -12.38
N ALA A 102 -2.57 6.83 -11.12
CA ALA A 102 -1.94 6.14 -10.00
C ALA A 102 -2.55 4.75 -9.78
N ARG A 103 -1.69 3.74 -9.60
CA ARG A 103 -2.11 2.41 -9.13
C ARG A 103 -1.80 2.26 -7.66
N GLY A 104 -2.58 1.45 -6.94
CA GLY A 104 -2.30 1.30 -5.52
C GLY A 104 -3.24 0.40 -4.76
N ALA A 105 -2.87 0.13 -3.52
CA ALA A 105 -3.57 -0.76 -2.62
C ALA A 105 -3.98 -0.05 -1.32
N THR A 106 -5.23 -0.26 -0.90
CA THR A 106 -5.76 0.19 0.40
C THR A 106 -5.82 -0.98 1.37
N LEU A 107 -4.86 -1.04 2.29
CA LEU A 107 -4.66 -2.16 3.21
C LEU A 107 -5.37 -1.87 4.53
N HIS A 108 -6.68 -1.67 4.46
CA HIS A 108 -7.45 -1.18 5.60
C HIS A 108 -7.63 -2.23 6.70
N GLY A 109 -7.34 -1.85 7.95
CA GLY A 109 -7.42 -2.75 9.10
C GLY A 109 -6.37 -3.86 9.10
N ILE A 110 -5.35 -3.77 8.24
CA ILE A 110 -4.29 -4.78 8.12
C ILE A 110 -3.50 -4.88 9.43
N THR A 111 -3.39 -6.08 9.99
CA THR A 111 -2.51 -6.35 11.15
C THR A 111 -1.20 -6.94 10.66
N GLU A 112 -0.14 -6.89 11.47
CA GLU A 112 1.15 -7.51 11.14
C GLU A 112 1.02 -9.01 10.80
N SER A 113 0.15 -9.72 11.54
CA SER A 113 -0.15 -11.13 11.29
C SER A 113 -0.86 -11.36 9.95
N LEU A 114 -1.83 -10.51 9.60
CA LEU A 114 -2.53 -10.61 8.32
C LEU A 114 -1.64 -10.17 7.16
N PHE A 115 -0.75 -9.21 7.39
CA PHE A 115 0.19 -8.73 6.39
C PHE A 115 1.18 -9.83 6.00
N THR A 116 1.80 -10.46 7.00
CA THR A 116 2.75 -11.56 6.79
C THR A 116 2.08 -12.79 6.20
N THR A 117 0.98 -13.26 6.79
CA THR A 117 0.28 -14.47 6.31
C THR A 117 -0.38 -14.25 4.94
N GLY A 118 -0.93 -13.06 4.71
CA GLY A 118 -1.65 -12.76 3.48
C GLY A 118 -0.76 -12.54 2.26
N LEU A 119 0.48 -12.08 2.48
CA LEU A 119 1.43 -11.87 1.39
C LEU A 119 2.42 -13.02 1.18
N ASP A 120 2.40 -14.04 2.04
CA ASP A 120 3.06 -15.34 1.79
C ASP A 120 2.29 -16.23 0.78
N ALA A 121 1.52 -15.61 -0.12
CA ALA A 121 0.73 -16.32 -1.11
C ALA A 121 1.57 -16.65 -2.37
N ASP A 122 1.42 -17.87 -2.90
CA ASP A 122 1.99 -18.22 -4.20
C ASP A 122 1.13 -17.64 -5.33
N TYR A 123 1.41 -16.39 -5.70
CA TYR A 123 0.69 -15.68 -6.76
C TYR A 123 0.80 -16.39 -8.12
N ALA A 124 1.86 -17.15 -8.39
CA ALA A 124 2.01 -17.91 -9.62
C ALA A 124 1.07 -19.12 -9.65
N ALA A 125 0.96 -19.85 -8.55
CA ALA A 125 -0.02 -20.93 -8.41
C ALA A 125 -1.46 -20.43 -8.52
N ILE A 126 -1.77 -19.26 -7.94
CA ILE A 126 -3.08 -18.62 -8.06
C ILE A 126 -3.38 -18.24 -9.52
N ALA A 127 -2.41 -17.63 -10.21
CA ALA A 127 -2.56 -17.27 -11.62
C ALA A 127 -2.83 -18.52 -12.50
N ALA A 128 -2.05 -19.59 -12.32
CA ALA A 128 -2.23 -20.83 -13.06
C ALA A 128 -3.62 -21.47 -12.81
N ALA A 129 -4.07 -21.50 -11.55
CA ALA A 129 -5.38 -22.03 -11.20
C ALA A 129 -6.54 -21.19 -11.78
N CYS A 130 -6.37 -19.88 -11.91
CA CYS A 130 -7.34 -19.01 -12.58
C CYS A 130 -7.38 -19.26 -14.09
N ASP A 131 -6.24 -19.48 -14.73
CA ASP A 131 -6.18 -19.79 -16.18
C ASP A 131 -6.82 -21.15 -16.49
N ASP A 132 -6.73 -22.12 -15.60
CA ASP A 132 -7.32 -23.47 -15.76
C ASP A 132 -8.86 -23.48 -15.76
N VAL A 133 -9.52 -22.39 -15.33
CA VAL A 133 -10.99 -22.28 -15.26
C VAL A 133 -11.60 -21.34 -16.31
N LEU A 134 -10.79 -20.78 -17.22
CA LEU A 134 -11.21 -19.94 -18.35
C LEU A 134 -11.43 -20.76 -19.63
#